data_AF-A0A379X5N6-F1
#
_entry.id   AF-A0A379X5N6-F1
#
_cell.length_a   1.000
_cell.length_b   1.000
_cell.length_c   1.000
_cell.angle_alpha   90.00
_cell.angle_beta   90.00
_cell.angle_gamma   90.00
#
_symmetry.space_group_name_H-M   'P 1'
#
loop_
_entity.id
_entity.type
_entity.pdbx_description
1 polymer ?
#
loop_
_entity_poly.entity_id
_entity_poly.type
_entity_poly.pdbx_seq_one_letter_code
_entity_poly.pdbx_strand_id
1 'polypeptide(L)' 'MQMHLVIEFPELPPLHFRADAGAARAFRAEMARWHRHVSIRLDDAVLPTMRPLPCHRLFEKT' A
#
# COMPACT_ATOMS: atom_id res chain seq x y z
N MET A 1 13.23 -3.74 -3.76
CA MET A 1 12.35 -3.64 -4.95
C MET A 1 11.10 -2.92 -4.51
N GLN A 2 10.71 -1.85 -5.22
CA GLN A 2 9.52 -1.06 -4.89
C GLN A 2 8.29 -1.66 -5.57
N MET A 3 7.13 -1.49 -4.93
CA MET A 3 5.81 -1.89 -5.43
C MET A 3 4.86 -0.71 -5.34
N HIS A 4 3.87 -0.72 -6.23
CA HIS A 4 2.76 0.22 -6.22
C HIS A 4 1.62 -0.36 -5.36
N LEU A 5 1.10 0.46 -4.46
CA LEU A 5 -0.04 0.17 -3.62
C LEU A 5 -1.21 1.03 -4.07
N VAL A 6 -2.31 0.37 -4.43
CA VAL A 6 -3.60 1.01 -4.67
C VAL A 6 -4.50 0.70 -3.48
N ILE A 7 -4.91 1.73 -2.76
CA ILE A 7 -5.84 1.62 -1.63
C ILE A 7 -7.18 2.20 -2.06
N GLU A 8 -8.21 1.36 -2.07
CA GLU A 8 -9.55 1.74 -2.50
C GLU A 8 -10.48 1.74 -1.29
N PHE A 9 -11.24 2.82 -1.17
CA PHE A 9 -12.35 2.95 -0.24
C PHE A 9 -13.64 3.10 -1.06
N PRO A 10 -14.81 2.65 -0.57
CA PRO A 10 -16.04 2.62 -1.37
C PRO A 10 -16.48 4.00 -1.90
N GLU A 11 -16.15 5.08 -1.18
CA GLU A 11 -16.65 6.43 -1.47
C GLU A 11 -15.52 7.43 -1.81
N LEU A 12 -14.26 6.98 -1.89
CA LEU A 12 -13.13 7.87 -2.14
C LEU A 12 -12.33 7.43 -3.38
N PRO A 13 -11.73 8.39 -4.11
CA PRO A 13 -10.78 8.05 -5.17
C PRO A 13 -9.65 7.14 -4.65
N PRO A 14 -9.17 6.19 -5.47
CA PRO A 14 -8.05 5.33 -5.09
C PRO A 14 -6.82 6.13 -4.69
N LEU A 15 -6.20 5.73 -3.58
CA LEU A 15 -4.93 6.31 -3.15
C LEU A 15 -3.78 5.48 -3.69
N HIS A 16 -2.83 6.17 -4.31
CA HIS A 16 -1.66 5.56 -4.94
C HIS A 16 -0.39 5.87 -4.14
N PHE A 17 0.30 4.82 -3.73
CA PHE A 17 1.57 4.92 -3.00
C PHE A 17 2.63 3.98 -3.57
N ARG A 18 3.89 4.25 -3.26
CA ARG A 18 4.98 3.29 -3.45
C ARG A 18 5.60 2.88 -2.12
N ALA A 19 5.98 1.63 -1.99
CA ALA A 19 6.75 1.13 -0.85
C ALA A 19 7.64 -0.04 -1.27
N ASP A 20 8.57 -0.46 -0.41
CA ASP A 20 9.31 -1.69 -0.64
C ASP A 20 8.36 -2.89 -0.61
N ALA A 21 8.67 -3.91 -1.40
CA ALA A 21 7.81 -5.07 -1.57
C ALA A 21 7.44 -5.75 -0.23
N GLY A 22 8.37 -5.81 0.72
CA GLY A 22 8.11 -6.33 2.06
C GLY A 22 7.10 -5.46 2.83
N ALA A 23 7.36 -4.15 2.88
CA ALA A 23 6.48 -3.19 3.54
C ALA A 23 5.08 -3.15 2.91
N ALA A 24 4.98 -3.23 1.57
CA ALA A 24 3.72 -3.24 0.85
C ALA A 24 2.86 -4.47 1.19
N ARG A 25 3.48 -5.64 1.26
CA ARG A 25 2.80 -6.89 1.63
C ARG A 25 2.35 -6.88 3.09
N ALA A 26 3.21 -6.41 4.00
CA ALA A 26 2.89 -6.29 5.42
C ALA A 26 1.73 -5.30 5.65
N PHE A 27 1.77 -4.13 5.00
CA PHE A 27 0.69 -3.15 5.05
C PHE A 27 -0.64 -3.75 4.56
N ARG A 28 -0.64 -4.45 3.41
CA ARG A 28 -1.84 -5.12 2.90
C ARG A 28 -2.41 -6.12 3.90
N ALA A 29 -1.56 -6.95 4.51
CA ALA A 29 -1.98 -7.97 5.47
C ALA A 29 -2.60 -7.33 6.73
N GLU A 30 -1.98 -6.27 7.24
CA GLU A 30 -2.46 -5.57 8.43
C GLU A 30 -3.78 -4.84 8.17
N MET A 31 -3.91 -4.17 7.02
CA MET A 31 -5.16 -3.51 6.65
C MET A 31 -6.30 -4.49 6.42
N ALA A 32 -6.03 -5.64 5.80
CA ALA A 32 -7.03 -6.70 5.66
C ALA A 32 -7.49 -7.28 7.02
N ARG A 33 -6.62 -7.24 8.04
CA ARG A 33 -6.94 -7.68 9.41
C ARG A 33 -7.91 -6.73 10.12
N TRP A 34 -7.74 -5.42 9.95
CA TRP A 34 -8.50 -4.41 10.69
C TRP A 34 -9.67 -3.81 9.93
N HIS A 35 -9.63 -3.79 8.60
CA HIS A 35 -10.60 -3.06 7.78
C HIS A 35 -11.26 -3.95 6.74
N ARG A 36 -12.55 -4.29 6.97
CA ARG A 36 -13.36 -5.10 6.03
C ARG A 36 -13.74 -4.39 4.74
N HIS A 37 -13.74 -3.06 4.74
CA HIS A 37 -14.26 -2.24 3.62
C HIS A 37 -13.16 -1.62 2.76
N VAL A 38 -11.88 -1.96 3.01
CA VAL A 38 -10.74 -1.42 2.26
C VAL A 38 -10.17 -2.53 1.38
N SER A 39 -10.12 -2.31 0.07
CA SER A 39 -9.37 -3.18 -0.84
C SER A 39 -7.99 -2.59 -1.10
N ILE A 40 -6.97 -3.45 -1.05
CA ILE A 40 -5.60 -3.08 -1.36
C ILE A 40 -5.07 -3.99 -2.45
N ARG A 41 -4.70 -3.39 -3.57
CA ARG A 41 -4.03 -4.06 -4.68
C ARG A 41 -2.55 -3.69 -4.70
N LEU A 42 -1.73 -4.67 -5.06
CA LEU A 42 -0.29 -4.52 -5.23
C LEU A 42 0.07 -4.87 -6.67
N ASP A 43 0.86 -4.03 -7.32
CA ASP A 43 1.41 -4.29 -8.65
C ASP A 43 2.79 -3.65 -8.82
N ASP A 44 3.42 -3.90 -9.96
CA ASP A 44 4.77 -3.45 -10.27
C ASP A 44 4.79 -2.12 -11.07
N ALA A 45 3.62 -1.48 -11.29
CA ALA A 45 3.51 -0.23 -12.06
C ALA A 45 3.89 1.00 -11.21
N VAL A 46 5.13 1.02 -10.74
CA VAL A 46 5.67 2.12 -9.93
C VAL A 46 6.05 3.30 -10.82
N LEU A 47 5.48 4.47 -10.55
CA LEU A 47 5.83 5.73 -11.22
C LEU A 47 6.72 6.62 -10.33
N PRO A 48 7.66 7.41 -10.91
CA PRO A 48 8.51 8.32 -10.14
C PRO A 48 7.75 9.38 -9.33
N THR A 49 6.55 9.75 -9.78
CA THR A 49 5.67 10.74 -9.14
C THR A 49 4.87 10.20 -7.96
N MET A 50 4.87 8.88 -7.74
CA MET A 50 4.14 8.27 -6.63
C MET A 50 4.76 8.62 -5.28
N ARG A 51 3.88 9.01 -4.34
CA ARG A 51 4.28 9.32 -2.98
C ARG A 51 4.67 8.04 -2.24
N PRO A 52 5.71 8.07 -1.39
CA PRO A 52 5.99 6.96 -0.51
C PRO A 52 4.81 6.74 0.44
N LEU A 53 4.55 5.48 0.82
CA LEU A 53 3.56 5.16 1.84
C LEU A 53 3.91 5.93 3.14
N PRO A 54 3.01 6.74 3.72
CA PRO A 54 3.35 7.59 4.86
C PRO A 54 3.85 6.82 6.09
N CYS A 55 3.29 5.63 6.32
CA CYS A 55 3.66 4.73 7.41
C CYS A 55 4.68 3.67 6.99
N HIS A 56 5.39 3.86 5.87
CA HIS A 56 6.34 2.89 5.31
C HIS A 56 7.29 2.30 6.37
N ARG A 57 7.87 3.14 7.22
CA ARG A 57 8.81 2.73 8.28
C ARG A 57 8.24 1.76 9.30
N LEU A 58 6.92 1.75 9.52
CA LEU A 58 6.27 0.79 10.43
C LEU A 58 6.24 -0.63 9.85
N PHE A 59 6.40 -0.74 8.53
CA PHE A 59 6.36 -2.00 7.79
C PHE A 59 7.73 -2.35 7.19
N GLU A 60 8.74 -1.49 7.37
CA GLU A 60 10.15 -1.83 7.19
C GLU A 60 10.59 -2.66 8.39
N LYS A 61 10.65 -3.99 8.20
CA LYS A 61 11.17 -4.99 9.15
C LYS A 61 10.19 -5.44 10.25
N THR A 62 9.56 -6.59 9.99
CA THR A 62 9.75 -7.76 10.86
C THR A 62 10.61 -8.76 10.09
#